data_AF-A0A800IPI9-F1
#
_entry.id   AF-A0A800IPI9-F1
#
_cell.length_a   1.000
_cell.length_b   1.000
_cell.length_c   1.000
_cell.angle_alpha   90.00
_cell.angle_beta   90.00
_cell.angle_gamma   90.00
#
_symmetry.space_group_name_H-M   'P 1'
#
loop_
_entity.id
_entity.type
_entity.pdbx_description
1 polymer ?
#
loop_
_entity_poly.entity_id
_entity_poly.type
_entity_poly.pdbx_seq_one_letter_code
_entity_poly.pdbx_strand_id
1 'polypeptide(L)'
;MVGWKGGRMARDKAKRIKAIQRQVRRIEQHIALLDQVSRRFSRIRLGIVVGAIIVALIVNFSGAENIAWGVIGLGIVLFLIVARFHDGVEYGLKKHQIWRDIKSTHLARMKLEWDRLPPSSSTLSDDAHPFDTDLGITGTMSLLRLLDTSISQGGSARLSRWLLNPLIDPGQIRARQTVVQELMPLTAFRDRLTLHGRITHEAMDSRWDGETILHWLNRQVDGRSLKPFVLLLGILSLTTLVLYTLHQLIQIPAWWWWSFIPYVVIYLGLYSIRSGVYGSAR
;
A
#
# COMPACT_ATOMS: atom_id res chain seq x y z
N MET A 1 29.93 45.31 9.42
CA MET A 1 29.60 44.50 8.22
C MET A 1 28.76 43.27 8.64
N VAL A 2 27.44 43.41 8.78
CA VAL A 2 26.53 42.29 9.06
C VAL A 2 26.04 41.73 7.72
N GLY A 3 26.90 40.93 7.08
CA GLY A 3 26.63 40.32 5.78
C GLY A 3 25.57 39.22 5.85
N TRP A 4 24.35 39.54 5.42
CA TRP A 4 23.45 38.70 4.63
C TRP A 4 23.29 37.22 5.04
N LYS A 5 22.68 36.94 6.21
CA LYS A 5 22.16 35.60 6.57
C LYS A 5 21.06 35.11 5.62
N GLY A 6 20.25 36.03 5.07
CA GLY A 6 19.15 35.72 4.15
C GLY A 6 19.59 35.05 2.85
N GLY A 7 20.67 35.52 2.22
CA GLY A 7 21.19 34.92 0.99
C GLY A 7 21.79 33.51 1.19
N ARG A 8 22.21 33.16 2.42
CA ARG A 8 22.68 31.81 2.75
C ARG A 8 21.50 30.84 2.88
N MET A 9 20.46 31.23 3.63
CA MET A 9 19.23 30.44 3.77
C MET A 9 18.49 30.23 2.44
N ALA A 10 18.44 31.25 1.59
CA ALA A 10 17.85 31.14 0.26
C ALA A 10 18.60 30.15 -0.63
N ARG A 11 19.94 30.16 -0.60
CA ARG A 11 20.79 29.19 -1.31
C ARG A 11 20.61 27.76 -0.79
N ASP A 12 20.54 27.60 0.52
CA ASP A 12 20.32 26.29 1.14
C ASP A 12 18.93 25.71 0.81
N LYS A 13 17.89 26.57 0.83
CA LYS A 13 16.54 26.20 0.39
C LYS A 13 16.54 25.77 -1.08
N ALA A 14 17.16 26.55 -1.96
CA ALA A 14 17.25 26.23 -3.38
C ALA A 14 18.01 24.90 -3.63
N LYS A 15 19.10 24.65 -2.89
CA LYS A 15 19.85 23.38 -2.95
C LYS A 15 18.98 22.19 -2.52
N ARG A 16 18.21 22.33 -1.43
CA ARG A 16 17.27 21.30 -0.96
C ARG A 16 16.16 21.03 -1.96
N ILE A 17 15.56 22.07 -2.55
CA ILE A 17 14.54 21.92 -3.61
C ILE A 17 15.11 21.13 -4.78
N LYS A 18 16.30 21.51 -5.29
CA LYS A 18 16.96 20.79 -6.38
C LYS A 18 17.25 19.32 -6.02
N ALA A 19 17.64 19.03 -4.78
CA ALA A 19 17.88 17.66 -4.33
C ALA A 19 16.61 16.81 -4.34
N ILE A 20 15.48 17.35 -3.85
CA ILE A 20 14.18 16.67 -3.86
C ILE A 20 13.67 16.50 -5.30
N GLN A 21 13.82 17.50 -6.17
CA GLN A 21 13.47 17.39 -7.59
C GLN A 21 14.21 16.24 -8.28
N ARG A 22 15.51 16.08 -8.00
CA ARG A 22 16.30 14.94 -8.52
C ARG A 22 15.83 13.59 -7.97
N GLN A 23 15.32 13.55 -6.73
CA GLN A 23 14.72 12.33 -6.18
C GLN A 23 13.40 12.00 -6.86
N VAL A 24 12.51 12.98 -7.02
CA VAL A 24 11.23 12.82 -7.74
C VAL A 24 11.47 12.29 -9.15
N ARG A 25 12.36 12.93 -9.93
CA ARG A 25 12.67 12.51 -11.29
C ARG A 25 13.22 11.07 -11.37
N ARG A 26 14.06 10.66 -10.41
CA ARG A 26 14.55 9.28 -10.33
C ARG A 26 13.42 8.29 -10.05
N ILE A 27 12.50 8.63 -9.15
CA ILE A 27 11.35 7.77 -8.84
C ILE A 27 10.44 7.66 -10.07
N GLU A 28 10.17 8.76 -10.78
CA GLU A 28 9.37 8.76 -12.01
C GLU A 28 9.95 7.86 -13.11
N GLN A 29 11.28 7.85 -13.28
CA GLN A 29 11.94 6.93 -14.20
C GLN A 29 11.71 5.46 -13.81
N HIS A 30 11.79 5.13 -12.52
CA HIS A 30 11.54 3.77 -12.04
C HIS A 30 10.07 3.37 -12.20
N ILE A 31 9.14 4.28 -11.95
CA ILE A 31 7.71 4.09 -12.19
C ILE A 31 7.47 3.76 -13.67
N ALA A 32 8.06 4.53 -14.60
CA ALA A 32 7.90 4.29 -16.04
C ALA A 32 8.42 2.90 -16.48
N LEU A 33 9.54 2.45 -15.90
CA LEU A 33 10.06 1.09 -16.16
C LEU A 33 9.12 0.00 -15.62
N LEU A 34 8.66 0.13 -14.37
CA LEU A 34 7.73 -0.82 -13.74
C LEU A 34 6.38 -0.88 -14.46
N ASP A 35 5.90 0.27 -14.94
CA ASP A 35 4.67 0.40 -15.70
C ASP A 35 4.76 -0.30 -17.08
N GLN A 36 5.91 -0.22 -17.76
CA GLN A 36 6.16 -1.03 -18.96
C GLN A 36 6.15 -2.54 -18.67
N VAL A 37 6.73 -2.95 -17.54
CA VAL A 37 6.74 -4.35 -17.09
C VAL A 37 5.32 -4.82 -16.79
N SER A 38 4.54 -4.06 -16.02
CA SER A 38 3.13 -4.35 -15.73
C SER A 38 2.30 -4.53 -17.01
N ARG A 39 2.46 -3.63 -18.00
CA ARG A 39 1.81 -3.79 -19.33
C ARG A 39 2.22 -5.05 -20.08
N ARG A 40 3.48 -5.50 -19.96
CA ARG A 40 3.92 -6.77 -20.57
C ARG A 40 3.23 -7.96 -19.90
N PHE A 41 3.16 -7.97 -18.57
CA PHE A 41 2.44 -9.00 -17.82
C PHE A 41 0.94 -9.06 -18.17
N SER A 42 0.29 -7.90 -18.32
CA SER A 42 -1.12 -7.84 -18.77
C SER A 42 -1.33 -8.49 -20.14
N ARG A 43 -0.43 -8.24 -21.11
CA ARG A 43 -0.44 -8.89 -22.43
C ARG A 43 -0.16 -10.39 -22.36
N ILE A 44 0.81 -10.82 -21.56
CA ILE A 44 1.11 -12.24 -21.34
C ILE A 44 -0.10 -12.97 -20.77
N ARG A 45 -0.77 -12.39 -19.78
CA ARG A 45 -2.00 -12.93 -19.19
C ARG A 45 -3.09 -13.12 -20.24
N LEU A 46 -3.33 -12.12 -21.09
CA LEU A 46 -4.29 -12.20 -22.19
C LEU A 46 -3.88 -13.30 -23.19
N GLY A 47 -2.60 -13.38 -23.53
CA GLY A 47 -2.05 -14.43 -24.40
C GLY A 47 -2.25 -15.85 -23.84
N ILE A 48 -2.09 -16.04 -22.52
CA ILE A 48 -2.35 -17.34 -21.86
C ILE A 48 -3.82 -17.72 -21.95
N VAL A 49 -4.74 -16.78 -21.69
CA VAL A 49 -6.18 -17.05 -21.78
C VAL A 49 -6.58 -17.38 -23.22
N VAL A 50 -6.17 -16.55 -24.18
CA VAL A 50 -6.47 -16.77 -25.60
C VAL A 50 -5.85 -18.08 -26.10
N GLY A 51 -4.60 -18.34 -25.74
CA GLY A 51 -3.90 -19.58 -26.08
C GLY A 51 -4.59 -20.82 -25.49
N ALA A 52 -5.00 -20.76 -24.22
CA ALA A 52 -5.74 -21.86 -23.58
C ALA A 52 -7.08 -22.14 -24.27
N ILE A 53 -7.81 -21.09 -24.69
CA ILE A 53 -9.07 -21.23 -25.44
C ILE A 53 -8.81 -21.88 -26.81
N ILE A 54 -7.81 -21.44 -27.56
CA ILE A 54 -7.47 -22.00 -28.88
C ILE A 54 -7.12 -23.48 -28.77
N VAL A 55 -6.25 -23.84 -27.82
CA VAL A 55 -5.85 -25.24 -27.64
C VAL A 55 -7.04 -26.08 -27.17
N ALA A 56 -7.89 -25.57 -26.28
CA ALA A 56 -9.11 -26.26 -25.87
C ALA A 56 -10.05 -26.54 -27.05
N LEU A 57 -10.24 -25.57 -27.96
CA LEU A 57 -11.04 -25.76 -29.17
C LEU A 57 -10.44 -26.83 -30.10
N ILE A 58 -9.12 -26.79 -30.37
CA ILE A 58 -8.44 -27.77 -31.24
C ILE A 58 -8.56 -29.20 -30.68
N VAL A 59 -8.37 -29.36 -29.37
CA VAL A 59 -8.45 -30.68 -28.72
C VAL A 59 -9.88 -31.21 -28.71
N ASN A 60 -10.89 -30.32 -28.56
CA ASN A 60 -12.30 -30.70 -28.66
C ASN A 60 -12.65 -31.26 -30.06
N PHE A 61 -12.11 -30.68 -31.13
CA PHE A 61 -12.27 -31.22 -32.50
C PHE A 61 -11.59 -32.59 -32.71
N SER A 62 -10.60 -32.94 -31.89
CA SER A 62 -9.82 -34.17 -32.01
C SER A 62 -10.41 -35.36 -31.21
N GLY A 63 -11.52 -35.16 -30.49
CA GLY A 63 -12.20 -36.20 -29.70
C GLY A 63 -11.44 -36.64 -28.43
N ALA A 64 -10.38 -35.95 -28.05
CA ALA A 64 -9.55 -36.29 -26.89
C ALA A 64 -9.95 -35.49 -25.65
N GLU A 65 -11.15 -35.77 -25.13
CA GLU A 65 -11.76 -35.02 -24.02
C GLU A 65 -10.86 -34.96 -22.76
N ASN A 66 -10.15 -36.05 -22.45
CA ASN A 66 -9.23 -36.10 -21.31
C ASN A 66 -8.02 -35.15 -21.46
N ILE A 67 -7.57 -34.90 -22.69
CA ILE A 67 -6.45 -33.99 -22.98
C ILE A 67 -6.91 -32.53 -22.85
N ALA A 68 -8.18 -32.23 -23.22
CA ALA A 68 -8.73 -30.88 -23.14
C ALA A 68 -8.76 -30.37 -21.69
N TRP A 69 -9.18 -31.22 -20.74
CA TRP A 69 -9.17 -30.88 -19.32
C TRP A 69 -7.75 -30.60 -18.80
N GLY A 70 -6.73 -31.33 -19.29
CA GLY A 70 -5.32 -31.11 -18.90
C GLY A 70 -4.76 -29.80 -19.40
N VAL A 71 -5.08 -29.42 -20.63
CA VAL A 71 -4.72 -28.11 -21.18
C VAL A 71 -5.36 -26.99 -20.38
N ILE A 72 -6.64 -27.11 -20.02
CA ILE A 72 -7.35 -26.11 -19.21
C ILE A 72 -6.70 -26.00 -17.82
N GLY A 73 -6.43 -27.12 -17.16
CA GLY A 73 -5.75 -27.15 -15.85
C GLY A 73 -4.37 -26.50 -15.90
N LEU A 74 -3.56 -26.82 -16.91
CA LEU A 74 -2.25 -26.20 -17.11
C LEU A 74 -2.35 -24.69 -17.38
N GLY A 75 -3.33 -24.26 -18.19
CA GLY A 75 -3.60 -22.86 -18.46
C GLY A 75 -3.97 -22.07 -17.22
N ILE A 76 -4.79 -22.66 -16.34
CA ILE A 76 -5.15 -22.08 -15.03
C ILE A 76 -3.91 -21.94 -14.15
N VAL A 77 -3.08 -22.98 -14.04
CA VAL A 77 -1.84 -22.91 -13.23
C VAL A 77 -0.89 -21.83 -13.76
N LEU A 78 -0.67 -21.78 -15.08
CA LEU A 78 0.20 -20.77 -15.70
C LEU A 78 -0.35 -19.36 -15.50
N PHE A 79 -1.66 -19.17 -15.66
CA PHE A 79 -2.34 -17.91 -15.42
C PHE A 79 -2.15 -17.45 -13.97
N LEU A 80 -2.32 -18.34 -12.98
CA LEU A 80 -2.15 -18.01 -11.57
C LEU A 80 -0.71 -17.62 -11.22
N ILE A 81 0.28 -18.32 -11.79
CA ILE A 81 1.70 -17.97 -11.63
C ILE A 81 1.94 -16.54 -12.16
N VAL A 82 1.49 -16.25 -13.38
CA VAL A 82 1.67 -14.93 -14.01
C VAL A 82 0.93 -13.83 -13.26
N ALA A 83 -0.31 -14.08 -12.82
CA ALA A 83 -1.10 -13.14 -12.03
C ALA A 83 -0.37 -12.76 -10.75
N ARG A 84 0.21 -13.73 -10.05
CA ARG A 84 0.95 -13.49 -8.81
C ARG A 84 2.21 -12.63 -9.00
N PHE A 85 2.96 -12.84 -10.08
CA PHE A 85 4.09 -11.98 -10.40
C PHE A 85 3.63 -10.56 -10.77
N HIS A 86 2.51 -10.44 -11.47
CA HIS A 86 1.89 -9.15 -11.79
C HIS A 86 1.50 -8.38 -10.52
N ASP A 87 0.86 -9.03 -9.55
CA ASP A 87 0.45 -8.39 -8.29
C ASP A 87 1.64 -7.80 -7.53
N GLY A 88 2.78 -8.50 -7.54
CA GLY A 88 4.03 -8.00 -6.96
C GLY A 88 4.58 -6.76 -7.65
N VAL A 89 4.52 -6.73 -8.99
CA VAL A 89 4.92 -5.56 -9.80
C VAL A 89 3.97 -4.39 -9.56
N GLU A 90 2.67 -4.64 -9.50
CA GLU A 90 1.63 -3.64 -9.26
C GLU A 90 1.76 -3.02 -7.88
N TYR A 91 1.98 -3.83 -6.84
CA TYR A 91 2.28 -3.35 -5.49
C TYR A 91 3.54 -2.48 -5.46
N GLY A 92 4.61 -2.90 -6.15
CA GLY A 92 5.84 -2.13 -6.28
C GLY A 92 5.60 -0.77 -6.96
N LEU A 93 4.86 -0.78 -8.07
CA LEU A 93 4.48 0.42 -8.82
C LEU A 93 3.69 1.39 -7.94
N LYS A 94 2.66 0.90 -7.26
CA LYS A 94 1.82 1.68 -6.34
C LYS A 94 2.63 2.30 -5.22
N LYS A 95 3.51 1.52 -4.58
CA LYS A 95 4.43 2.02 -3.54
C LYS A 95 5.33 3.16 -4.06
N HIS A 96 5.86 3.04 -5.28
CA HIS A 96 6.67 4.09 -5.88
C HIS A 96 5.87 5.35 -6.24
N GLN A 97 4.62 5.20 -6.71
CA GLN A 97 3.71 6.32 -6.95
C GLN A 97 3.43 7.10 -5.66
N ILE A 98 3.11 6.41 -4.56
CA ILE A 98 2.90 7.04 -3.25
C ILE A 98 4.18 7.77 -2.78
N TRP A 99 5.36 7.16 -2.97
CA TRP A 99 6.64 7.82 -2.69
C TRP A 99 6.85 9.10 -3.49
N ARG A 100 6.52 9.06 -4.79
CA ARG A 100 6.57 10.22 -5.68
C ARG A 100 5.65 11.32 -5.16
N ASP A 101 4.43 10.96 -4.76
CA ASP A 101 3.42 11.89 -4.26
C ASP A 101 3.84 12.54 -2.93
N ILE A 102 4.45 11.78 -2.02
CA ILE A 102 4.99 12.34 -0.76
C ILE A 102 6.05 13.40 -1.08
N LYS A 103 7.00 13.07 -1.95
CA LYS A 103 8.09 14.00 -2.32
C LYS A 103 7.61 15.20 -3.12
N SER A 104 6.65 15.02 -4.03
CA SER A 104 6.05 16.14 -4.77
C SER A 104 5.26 17.06 -3.85
N THR A 105 4.54 16.52 -2.87
CA THR A 105 3.84 17.32 -1.86
C THR A 105 4.82 18.13 -1.02
N HIS A 106 5.94 17.55 -0.58
CA HIS A 106 6.99 18.29 0.13
C HIS A 106 7.56 19.44 -0.70
N LEU A 107 7.76 19.21 -2.00
CA LEU A 107 8.21 20.25 -2.92
C LEU A 107 7.17 21.36 -3.09
N ALA A 108 5.89 21.00 -3.24
CA ALA A 108 4.78 21.95 -3.32
C ALA A 108 4.70 22.81 -2.05
N ARG A 109 4.83 22.21 -0.85
CA ARG A 109 4.89 22.94 0.43
C ARG A 109 6.06 23.92 0.49
N MET A 110 7.25 23.50 0.07
CA MET A 110 8.44 24.37 0.07
C MET A 110 8.30 25.59 -0.86
N LYS A 111 7.48 25.47 -1.90
CA LYS A 111 7.21 26.51 -2.91
C LYS A 111 5.87 27.23 -2.71
N LEU A 112 5.05 26.82 -1.73
CA LEU A 112 3.71 27.33 -1.50
C LEU A 112 2.78 27.17 -2.73
N GLU A 113 2.91 26.07 -3.46
CA GLU A 113 2.03 25.72 -4.59
C GLU A 113 0.72 25.10 -4.07
N TRP A 114 -0.25 25.93 -3.65
CA TRP A 114 -1.49 25.50 -2.98
C TRP A 114 -2.33 24.50 -3.78
N ASP A 115 -2.39 24.63 -5.11
CA ASP A 115 -3.16 23.73 -5.98
C ASP A 115 -2.64 22.29 -5.97
N ARG A 116 -1.38 22.11 -5.58
CA ARG A 116 -0.72 20.79 -5.50
C ARG A 116 -0.68 20.22 -4.09
N LEU A 117 -1.20 20.94 -3.10
CA LEU A 117 -1.30 20.45 -1.74
C LEU A 117 -2.59 19.63 -1.57
N PRO A 118 -2.57 18.56 -0.76
CA PRO A 118 -3.79 17.89 -0.33
C PRO A 118 -4.80 18.91 0.25
N PRO A 119 -6.11 18.70 0.04
CA PRO A 119 -7.12 19.53 0.69
C PRO A 119 -7.03 19.37 2.22
N SER A 120 -7.43 20.41 2.96
CA SER A 120 -7.54 20.31 4.42
C SER A 120 -8.58 19.25 4.78
N SER A 121 -8.27 18.39 5.74
CA SER A 121 -9.22 17.43 6.30
C SER A 121 -10.13 18.03 7.36
N SER A 122 -9.88 19.25 7.84
CA SER A 122 -10.75 19.90 8.81
C SER A 122 -11.88 20.64 8.10
N THR A 123 -13.11 20.22 8.40
CA THR A 123 -14.34 20.98 8.16
C THR A 123 -14.64 21.96 9.30
N LEU A 124 -13.79 21.97 10.34
CA LEU A 124 -13.90 22.82 11.52
C LEU A 124 -13.35 24.22 11.19
N SER A 125 -14.01 24.93 10.28
CA SER A 125 -13.92 26.39 10.25
C SER A 125 -14.93 26.86 11.29
N ASP A 126 -14.45 27.27 12.45
CA ASP A 126 -15.30 27.96 13.42
C ASP A 126 -15.11 29.44 13.16
N ASP A 127 -15.92 30.01 12.26
CA ASP A 127 -15.83 31.42 11.85
C ASP A 127 -15.95 32.39 13.05
N ALA A 128 -16.37 31.90 14.22
CA ALA A 128 -16.43 32.63 15.48
C ALA A 128 -15.09 32.68 16.25
N HIS A 129 -14.04 31.98 15.81
CA HIS A 129 -12.79 31.94 16.57
C HIS A 129 -12.03 33.28 16.44
N PRO A 130 -11.63 33.94 17.55
CA PRO A 130 -11.23 35.37 17.54
C PRO A 130 -10.08 35.76 16.60
N PHE A 131 -9.26 34.81 16.15
CA PHE A 131 -8.06 35.06 15.35
C PHE A 131 -7.90 34.08 14.16
N ASP A 132 -8.85 33.17 13.93
CA ASP A 132 -8.72 32.18 12.84
C ASP A 132 -8.71 32.86 11.48
N THR A 133 -9.67 33.75 11.23
CA THR A 133 -9.79 34.51 9.98
C THR A 133 -8.60 35.44 9.73
N ASP A 134 -8.10 36.12 10.77
CA ASP A 134 -6.99 37.08 10.64
C ASP A 134 -5.64 36.38 10.39
N LEU A 135 -5.39 35.24 11.05
CA LEU A 135 -4.15 34.47 10.89
C LEU A 135 -4.23 33.41 9.79
N GLY A 136 -5.42 33.18 9.20
CA GLY A 136 -5.67 32.15 8.20
C GLY A 136 -5.32 30.75 8.72
N ILE A 137 -5.77 30.40 9.93
CA ILE A 137 -5.43 29.11 10.55
C ILE A 137 -6.15 27.97 9.83
N THR A 138 -7.43 28.15 9.51
CA THR A 138 -8.27 27.22 8.76
C THR A 138 -8.67 27.78 7.37
N GLY A 139 -9.30 26.96 6.53
CA GLY A 139 -9.69 27.33 5.16
C GLY A 139 -8.78 26.79 4.04
N THR A 140 -8.95 27.34 2.82
CA THR A 140 -8.36 26.80 1.58
C THR A 140 -6.86 27.06 1.44
N MET A 141 -6.38 28.25 1.81
CA MET A 141 -4.96 28.64 1.78
C MET A 141 -4.44 28.88 3.21
N SER A 142 -4.60 27.88 4.06
CA SER A 142 -4.45 28.02 5.51
C SER A 142 -3.16 27.45 6.08
N LEU A 143 -2.79 27.92 7.28
CA LEU A 143 -1.65 27.40 8.03
C LEU A 143 -1.83 25.92 8.36
N LEU A 144 -3.05 25.50 8.72
CA LEU A 144 -3.35 24.10 8.97
C LEU A 144 -3.07 23.25 7.72
N ARG A 145 -3.51 23.67 6.53
CA ARG A 145 -3.24 22.95 5.27
C ARG A 145 -1.73 22.83 4.98
N LEU A 146 -0.95 23.84 5.37
CA LEU A 146 0.51 23.83 5.17
C LEU A 146 1.23 22.89 6.16
N LEU A 147 0.82 22.91 7.43
CA LEU A 147 1.46 22.15 8.51
C LEU A 147 1.00 20.70 8.59
N ASP A 148 -0.24 20.42 8.18
CA ASP A 148 -0.80 19.10 8.33
C ASP A 148 -0.13 18.10 7.38
N THR A 149 0.44 17.07 8.01
CA THR A 149 1.06 15.91 7.39
C THR A 149 0.49 14.61 7.96
N SER A 150 -0.57 14.71 8.76
CA SER A 150 -1.25 13.57 9.34
C SER A 150 -2.02 12.80 8.26
N ILE A 151 -2.17 11.48 8.48
CA ILE A 151 -2.92 10.59 7.59
C ILE A 151 -4.28 10.28 8.20
N SER A 152 -4.36 10.22 9.54
CA SER A 152 -5.60 9.99 10.27
C SER A 152 -6.35 11.30 10.48
N GLN A 153 -7.68 11.21 10.44
CA GLN A 153 -8.55 12.36 10.69
C GLN A 153 -8.38 12.88 12.13
N GLY A 154 -8.20 11.97 13.10
CA GLY A 154 -7.94 12.34 14.49
C GLY A 154 -6.63 13.11 14.68
N GLY A 155 -5.60 12.79 13.89
CA GLY A 155 -4.33 13.53 13.88
C GLY A 155 -4.51 14.96 13.37
N SER A 156 -5.21 15.11 12.25
CA SER A 156 -5.54 16.41 11.65
C SER A 156 -6.40 17.27 12.59
N ALA A 157 -7.45 16.68 13.17
CA ALA A 157 -8.32 17.35 14.13
C ALA A 157 -7.56 17.78 15.39
N ARG A 158 -6.63 16.94 15.88
CA ARG A 158 -5.77 17.29 17.03
C ARG A 158 -4.85 18.47 16.71
N LEU A 159 -4.25 18.50 15.52
CA LEU A 159 -3.43 19.62 15.07
C LEU A 159 -4.26 20.91 14.95
N SER A 160 -5.44 20.83 14.35
CA SER A 160 -6.39 21.95 14.26
C SER A 160 -6.72 22.51 15.63
N ARG A 161 -7.05 21.65 16.60
CA ARG A 161 -7.31 22.07 17.99
C ARG A 161 -6.10 22.74 18.63
N TRP A 162 -4.88 22.26 18.39
CA TRP A 162 -3.67 22.88 18.94
C TRP A 162 -3.37 24.26 18.34
N LEU A 163 -3.72 24.51 17.08
CA LEU A 163 -3.55 25.81 16.45
C LEU A 163 -4.60 26.82 16.93
N LEU A 164 -5.85 26.38 17.11
CA LEU A 164 -6.93 27.23 17.61
C LEU A 164 -6.86 27.43 19.13
N ASN A 165 -6.33 26.47 19.88
CA ASN A 165 -6.20 26.52 21.34
C ASN A 165 -4.73 26.30 21.74
N PRO A 166 -3.88 27.33 21.63
CA PRO A 166 -2.46 27.20 21.92
C PRO A 166 -2.21 26.92 23.40
N LEU A 167 -1.17 26.11 23.68
CA LEU A 167 -0.72 25.89 25.06
C LEU A 167 -0.10 27.16 25.63
N ILE A 168 -0.36 27.41 26.92
CA ILE A 168 0.22 28.54 27.67
C ILE A 168 1.34 28.05 28.60
N ASP A 169 1.32 26.78 29.02
CA ASP A 169 2.32 26.20 29.93
C ASP A 169 3.70 25.99 29.25
N PRO A 170 4.76 26.69 29.72
CA PRO A 170 6.10 26.55 29.16
C PRO A 170 6.71 25.15 29.29
N GLY A 171 6.31 24.37 30.29
CA GLY A 171 6.79 23.00 30.49
C GLY A 171 6.34 22.08 29.35
N GLN A 172 5.04 22.06 29.08
CA GLN A 172 4.46 21.29 27.98
C GLN A 172 4.92 21.77 26.60
N ILE A 173 5.09 23.08 26.40
CA ILE A 173 5.61 23.62 25.13
C ILE A 173 7.02 23.07 24.87
N ARG A 174 7.91 23.14 25.86
CA ARG A 174 9.29 22.61 25.74
C ARG A 174 9.29 21.11 25.46
N ALA A 175 8.47 20.33 26.15
CA ALA A 175 8.37 18.89 25.91
C ALA A 175 7.98 18.58 24.44
N ARG A 176 6.99 19.30 23.88
CA ARG A 176 6.61 19.13 22.46
C ARG A 176 7.74 19.56 21.51
N GLN A 177 8.42 20.68 21.80
CA GLN A 177 9.53 21.16 20.99
C GLN A 177 10.69 20.15 20.96
N THR A 178 11.00 19.51 22.10
CA THR A 178 12.02 18.44 22.16
C THR A 178 11.66 17.29 21.22
N VAL A 179 10.42 16.79 21.27
CA VAL A 179 9.97 15.72 20.36
C VAL A 179 10.09 16.14 18.89
N VAL A 180 9.72 17.38 18.55
CA VAL A 180 9.87 17.90 17.18
C VAL A 180 11.34 17.97 16.78
N GLN A 181 12.23 18.40 17.67
CA GLN A 181 13.68 18.48 17.42
C GLN A 181 14.29 17.10 17.18
N GLU A 182 13.87 16.09 17.94
CA GLU A 182 14.30 14.68 17.76
C GLU A 182 13.82 14.10 16.41
N LEU A 183 12.59 14.41 16.01
CA LEU A 183 12.01 13.90 14.75
C LEU A 183 12.49 14.67 13.50
N MET A 184 12.94 15.92 13.66
CA MET A 184 13.37 16.77 12.56
C MET A 184 14.47 16.14 11.66
N PRO A 185 15.57 15.56 12.20
CA PRO A 185 16.60 14.94 11.37
C PRO A 185 16.16 13.59 10.76
N LEU A 186 15.14 12.93 11.32
CA LEU A 186 14.69 11.59 10.91
C LEU A 186 13.76 11.64 9.68
N THR A 187 14.22 12.28 8.61
CA THR A 187 13.45 12.47 7.36
C THR A 187 12.97 11.15 6.74
N ALA A 188 13.85 10.16 6.66
CA ALA A 188 13.52 8.85 6.09
C ALA A 188 12.46 8.09 6.92
N PHE A 189 12.50 8.23 8.25
CA PHE A 189 11.51 7.63 9.14
C PHE A 189 10.14 8.25 8.92
N ARG A 190 10.05 9.60 8.93
CA ARG A 190 8.79 10.31 8.71
C ARG A 190 8.16 9.95 7.36
N ASP A 191 8.95 9.95 6.29
CA ASP A 191 8.41 9.61 4.97
C ASP A 191 8.00 8.13 4.86
N ARG A 192 8.73 7.20 5.50
CA ARG A 192 8.32 5.78 5.57
C ARG A 192 7.03 5.60 6.37
N LEU A 193 6.88 6.33 7.47
CA LEU A 193 5.64 6.32 8.26
C LEU A 193 4.47 6.85 7.42
N THR A 194 4.68 7.94 6.68
CA THR A 194 3.67 8.47 5.75
C THR A 194 3.34 7.49 4.62
N LEU A 195 4.34 6.82 4.06
CA LEU A 195 4.15 5.81 3.03
C LEU A 195 3.27 4.66 3.53
N HIS A 196 3.64 4.06 4.67
CA HIS A 196 2.89 2.94 5.23
C HIS A 196 1.46 3.34 5.56
N GLY A 197 1.27 4.48 6.22
CA GLY A 197 -0.08 4.94 6.51
C GLY A 197 -0.93 5.23 5.26
N ARG A 198 -0.35 5.74 4.16
CA ARG A 198 -1.08 5.88 2.89
C ARG A 198 -1.43 4.55 2.23
N ILE A 199 -0.52 3.58 2.25
CA ILE A 199 -0.76 2.23 1.73
C ILE A 199 -1.92 1.57 2.48
N THR A 200 -1.90 1.64 3.82
CA THR A 200 -2.97 1.09 4.65
C THR A 200 -4.28 1.85 4.44
N HIS A 201 -4.24 3.18 4.34
CA HIS A 201 -5.44 4.00 4.14
C HIS A 201 -6.15 3.68 2.83
N GLU A 202 -5.44 3.51 1.72
CA GLU A 202 -6.06 3.12 0.44
C GLU A 202 -6.61 1.69 0.43
N ALA A 203 -6.15 0.83 1.35
CA ALA A 203 -6.68 -0.53 1.50
C ALA A 203 -7.95 -0.58 2.37
N MET A 204 -8.27 0.50 3.11
CA MET A 204 -9.47 0.59 3.92
C MET A 204 -10.48 1.52 3.25
N ASP A 205 -11.68 1.02 2.96
CA ASP A 205 -12.77 1.82 2.35
C ASP A 205 -13.26 2.97 3.25
N SER A 206 -12.79 3.04 4.51
CA SER A 206 -13.13 4.08 5.48
C SER A 206 -11.91 4.87 5.94
N ARG A 207 -12.12 6.16 6.24
CA ARG A 207 -11.06 7.04 6.77
C ARG A 207 -10.56 6.50 8.12
N TRP A 208 -9.25 6.52 8.28
CA TRP A 208 -8.54 5.87 9.39
C TRP A 208 -8.94 6.47 10.75
N ASP A 209 -9.64 5.68 11.57
CA ASP A 209 -9.98 6.06 12.94
C ASP A 209 -8.86 5.62 13.90
N GLY A 210 -8.19 6.60 14.50
CA GLY A 210 -7.10 6.38 15.43
C GLY A 210 -7.54 5.77 16.76
N GLU A 211 -8.81 5.96 17.16
CA GLU A 211 -9.34 5.38 18.39
C GLU A 211 -9.48 3.86 18.27
N THR A 212 -9.89 3.37 17.11
CA THR A 212 -9.97 1.94 16.82
C THR A 212 -8.60 1.24 16.95
N ILE A 213 -7.50 1.86 16.48
CA ILE A 213 -6.15 1.28 16.66
C ILE A 213 -5.70 1.34 18.10
N LEU A 214 -5.90 2.46 18.79
CA LEU A 214 -5.52 2.56 20.20
C LEU A 214 -6.26 1.52 21.03
N HIS A 215 -7.54 1.31 20.72
CA HIS A 215 -8.35 0.25 21.33
C HIS A 215 -7.84 -1.15 20.96
N TRP A 216 -7.44 -1.38 19.71
CA TRP A 216 -6.83 -2.65 19.27
C TRP A 216 -5.46 -2.91 19.92
N LEU A 217 -4.59 -1.90 20.00
CA LEU A 217 -3.25 -2.02 20.58
C LEU A 217 -3.33 -2.33 22.09
N ASN A 218 -4.37 -1.79 22.74
CA ASN A 218 -4.65 -2.05 24.14
C ASN A 218 -5.34 -3.40 24.36
N ARG A 219 -5.84 -4.04 23.29
CA ARG A 219 -6.40 -5.39 23.32
C ARG A 219 -5.25 -6.37 23.11
N GLN A 220 -4.90 -7.13 24.13
CA GLN A 220 -3.98 -8.26 23.95
C GLN A 220 -4.59 -9.21 22.91
N VAL A 221 -3.96 -9.32 21.75
CA VAL A 221 -4.41 -10.20 20.68
C VAL A 221 -4.04 -11.62 21.10
N ASP A 222 -5.02 -12.39 21.56
CA ASP A 222 -4.87 -13.83 21.74
C ASP A 222 -4.46 -14.43 20.39
N GLY A 223 -3.20 -14.87 20.32
CA GLY A 223 -2.60 -15.43 19.12
C GLY A 223 -3.34 -16.71 18.73
N ARG A 224 -4.38 -16.60 17.90
CA ARG A 224 -5.05 -17.75 17.30
C ARG A 224 -3.99 -18.57 16.55
N SER A 225 -3.66 -19.70 17.14
CA SER A 225 -2.61 -20.60 16.66
C SER A 225 -2.92 -21.04 15.23
N LEU A 226 -1.99 -20.80 14.30
CA LEU A 226 -2.08 -21.20 12.89
C LEU A 226 -1.92 -22.73 12.69
N LYS A 227 -1.67 -23.48 13.76
CA LYS A 227 -1.45 -24.93 13.74
C LYS A 227 -2.57 -25.76 13.08
N PRO A 228 -3.88 -25.53 13.29
CA PRO A 228 -4.92 -26.36 12.67
C PRO A 228 -5.00 -26.15 11.16
N PHE A 229 -4.69 -24.95 10.65
CA PHE A 229 -4.62 -24.68 9.21
C PHE A 229 -3.44 -25.39 8.54
N VAL A 230 -2.27 -25.39 9.20
CA VAL A 230 -1.08 -26.11 8.71
C VAL A 230 -1.33 -27.62 8.70
N LEU A 231 -2.01 -28.13 9.72
CA LEU A 231 -2.34 -29.56 9.85
C LEU A 231 -3.36 -30.00 8.81
N LEU A 232 -4.39 -29.19 8.55
CA LEU A 232 -5.35 -29.40 7.46
C LEU A 232 -4.67 -29.45 6.08
N LEU A 233 -3.78 -28.49 5.80
CA LEU A 233 -3.02 -28.45 4.54
C LEU A 233 -2.09 -29.65 4.38
N GLY A 234 -1.46 -30.09 5.47
CA GLY A 234 -0.58 -31.26 5.49
C GLY A 234 -1.33 -32.55 5.19
N ILE A 235 -2.51 -32.75 5.81
CA ILE A 235 -3.37 -33.90 5.53
C ILE A 235 -3.79 -33.89 4.06
N LEU A 236 -4.25 -32.74 3.56
CA LEU A 236 -4.73 -32.62 2.19
C LEU A 236 -3.60 -32.93 1.17
N SER A 237 -2.39 -32.45 1.43
CA SER A 237 -1.20 -32.75 0.61
C SER A 237 -0.86 -34.24 0.57
N LEU A 238 -0.94 -34.91 1.73
CA LEU A 238 -0.65 -36.34 1.85
C LEU A 238 -1.70 -37.17 1.09
N THR A 239 -2.98 -36.78 1.19
CA THR A 239 -4.07 -37.44 0.47
C THR A 239 -3.90 -37.31 -1.05
N THR A 240 -3.52 -36.14 -1.57
CA THR A 240 -3.18 -35.97 -2.99
C THR A 240 -2.03 -36.88 -3.42
N LEU A 241 -0.97 -36.99 -2.60
CA LEU A 241 0.20 -37.81 -2.92
C LEU A 241 -0.19 -39.30 -2.99
N VAL A 242 -0.98 -39.78 -2.04
CA VAL A 242 -1.45 -41.18 -1.98
C VAL A 242 -2.40 -41.51 -3.14
N LEU A 243 -3.31 -40.61 -3.50
CA LEU A 243 -4.20 -40.80 -4.65
C LEU A 243 -3.44 -40.84 -5.98
N TYR A 244 -2.39 -40.02 -6.11
CA TYR A 244 -1.54 -39.99 -7.30
C TYR A 244 -0.70 -41.27 -7.44
N THR A 245 -0.12 -41.78 -6.34
CA THR A 245 0.65 -43.02 -6.37
C THR A 245 -0.24 -44.25 -6.62
N LEU A 246 -1.45 -44.30 -6.06
CA LEU A 246 -2.42 -45.36 -6.34
C LEU A 246 -2.86 -45.39 -7.82
N HIS A 247 -3.03 -44.21 -8.43
CA HIS A 247 -3.39 -44.09 -9.84
C HIS A 247 -2.31 -44.71 -10.76
N GLN A 248 -1.03 -44.47 -10.46
CA GLN A 248 0.09 -45.02 -11.24
C GLN A 248 0.25 -46.54 -11.11
N LEU A 249 -0.15 -47.14 -9.99
CA LEU A 249 -0.03 -48.58 -9.79
C LEU A 249 -1.23 -49.40 -10.27
N ILE A 250 -2.45 -48.84 -10.26
CA ILE A 250 -3.69 -49.63 -10.35
C ILE A 250 -4.56 -49.27 -11.59
N GLN A 251 -4.16 -48.30 -12.43
CA GLN A 251 -4.98 -47.81 -13.56
C GLN A 251 -6.43 -47.45 -13.17
N ILE A 252 -6.64 -46.91 -11.97
CA ILE A 252 -7.93 -46.35 -11.55
C ILE A 252 -8.19 -45.10 -12.40
N PRO A 253 -9.43 -44.78 -12.83
CA PRO A 253 -9.74 -43.49 -13.46
C PRO A 253 -9.19 -42.31 -12.65
N ALA A 254 -8.70 -41.27 -13.34
CA ALA A 254 -7.86 -40.20 -12.80
C ALA A 254 -8.59 -39.27 -11.79
N TRP A 255 -8.94 -39.78 -10.61
CA TRP A 255 -9.62 -39.03 -9.55
C TRP A 255 -8.69 -38.09 -8.76
N TRP A 256 -7.38 -38.15 -9.00
CA TRP A 256 -6.40 -37.28 -8.34
C TRP A 256 -6.65 -35.78 -8.62
N TRP A 257 -7.32 -35.45 -9.73
CA TRP A 257 -7.69 -34.08 -10.10
C TRP A 257 -8.68 -33.45 -9.11
N TRP A 258 -9.61 -34.25 -8.57
CA TRP A 258 -10.58 -33.81 -7.57
C TRP A 258 -9.94 -33.43 -6.23
N SER A 259 -8.71 -33.89 -5.96
CA SER A 259 -7.96 -33.51 -4.75
C SER A 259 -6.94 -32.41 -5.05
N PHE A 260 -6.29 -32.45 -6.21
CA PHE A 260 -5.27 -31.49 -6.61
C PHE A 260 -5.84 -30.09 -6.89
N ILE A 261 -6.97 -29.99 -7.60
CA ILE A 261 -7.58 -28.69 -7.93
C ILE A 261 -8.02 -27.96 -6.65
N PRO A 262 -8.77 -28.58 -5.72
CA PRO A 262 -9.09 -27.94 -4.44
C PRO A 262 -7.86 -27.66 -3.59
N TYR A 263 -6.83 -28.51 -3.59
CA TYR A 263 -5.60 -28.24 -2.86
C TYR A 263 -4.90 -26.97 -3.38
N VAL A 264 -4.75 -26.82 -4.69
CA VAL A 264 -4.15 -25.63 -5.30
C VAL A 264 -5.03 -24.40 -5.08
N VAL A 265 -6.35 -24.52 -5.20
CA VAL A 265 -7.30 -23.42 -4.95
C VAL A 265 -7.32 -23.00 -3.48
N ILE A 266 -7.29 -23.94 -2.54
CA ILE A 266 -7.25 -23.69 -1.09
C ILE A 266 -5.88 -23.12 -0.70
N TYR A 267 -4.77 -23.65 -1.24
CA TYR A 267 -3.43 -23.12 -1.00
C TYR A 267 -3.29 -21.68 -1.50
N LEU A 268 -3.78 -21.40 -2.71
CA LEU A 268 -3.79 -20.06 -3.28
C LEU A 268 -4.81 -19.13 -2.60
N GLY A 269 -5.96 -19.66 -2.18
CA GLY A 269 -7.00 -18.94 -1.44
C GLY A 269 -6.55 -18.55 -0.04
N LEU A 270 -5.92 -19.46 0.71
CA LEU A 270 -5.27 -19.18 1.99
C LEU A 270 -4.08 -18.24 1.84
N TYR A 271 -3.34 -18.34 0.74
CA TYR A 271 -2.28 -17.37 0.46
C TYR A 271 -2.86 -15.98 0.14
N SER A 272 -3.95 -15.89 -0.61
CA SER A 272 -4.67 -14.64 -0.92
C SER A 272 -5.24 -13.99 0.34
N ILE A 273 -5.90 -14.79 1.19
CA ILE A 273 -6.40 -14.36 2.50
C ILE A 273 -5.24 -13.92 3.39
N ARG A 274 -4.11 -14.63 3.37
CA ARG A 274 -2.90 -14.24 4.09
C ARG A 274 -2.31 -12.93 3.55
N SER A 275 -2.26 -12.70 2.24
CA SER A 275 -1.86 -11.41 1.67
C SER A 275 -2.86 -10.29 1.95
N GLY A 276 -4.16 -10.58 2.08
CA GLY A 276 -5.18 -9.64 2.54
C GLY A 276 -5.06 -9.31 4.03
N VAL A 277 -4.79 -10.30 4.87
CA VAL A 277 -4.59 -10.14 6.32
C VAL A 277 -3.26 -9.45 6.66
N TYR A 278 -2.22 -9.60 5.82
CA TYR A 278 -1.02 -8.76 5.90
C TYR A 278 -1.17 -7.40 5.19
N GLY A 279 -2.21 -7.19 4.37
CA GLY A 279 -2.60 -5.89 3.82
C GLY A 279 -3.41 -5.04 4.80
N SER A 280 -4.14 -5.67 5.73
CA SER A 280 -4.83 -5.01 6.85
C SER A 280 -3.97 -4.81 8.10
N ALA A 281 -2.71 -5.30 8.10
CA ALA A 281 -1.78 -5.19 9.22
C ALA A 281 -0.34 -4.77 8.81
N ARG A 282 -0.14 -4.12 7.66
CA ARG A 282 1.14 -3.47 7.28
C ARG A 282 0.99 -2.08 6.69
#